data_AF-A0A958AAB6-F1
#
_entry.id   AF-A0A958AAB6-F1
#
_cell.length_a   1.000
_cell.length_b   1.000
_cell.length_c   1.000
_cell.angle_alpha   90.00
_cell.angle_beta   90.00
_cell.angle_gamma   90.00
#
_symmetry.space_group_name_H-M   'P 1'
#
loop_
_entity.id
_entity.type
_entity.pdbx_description
1 polymer ?
#
loop_
_entity_poly.entity_id
_entity_poly.type
_entity_poly.pdbx_seq_one_letter_code
_entity_poly.pdbx_strand_id
1 'polypeptide(L)'
;MKDYRATAPGKVILFGEHAVVYHQPAIAVPVTTVQAKVDLQATGENSGLRIIAPDLGRDYRLAEAEADDALALIIRLTLARFQ
;
A
#
# COMPACT_ATOMS: atom_id res chain seq x y z
N MET A 1 -15.09 -13.56 -13.97
CA MET A 1 -13.94 -13.26 -13.10
C MET A 1 -14.17 -11.90 -12.49
N LYS A 2 -14.11 -11.74 -11.17
CA LYS A 2 -14.46 -10.46 -10.52
C LYS A 2 -13.18 -9.68 -10.28
N ASP A 3 -12.99 -8.64 -11.07
CA ASP A 3 -11.89 -7.71 -10.90
C ASP A 3 -12.31 -6.66 -9.87
N TYR A 4 -11.48 -6.43 -8.86
CA TYR A 4 -11.70 -5.36 -7.89
C TYR A 4 -10.70 -4.24 -8.15
N ARG A 5 -11.18 -3.00 -8.13
CA ARG A 5 -10.33 -1.82 -8.25
C ARG A 5 -10.49 -0.95 -7.02
N ALA A 6 -9.38 -0.52 -6.45
CA ALA A 6 -9.33 0.41 -5.34
C ALA A 6 -8.32 1.53 -5.61
N THR A 7 -8.57 2.69 -5.02
CA THR A 7 -7.68 3.86 -5.09
C THR A 7 -7.54 4.48 -3.71
N ALA A 8 -6.36 5.02 -3.41
CA ALA A 8 -6.09 5.77 -2.18
C ALA A 8 -5.34 7.07 -2.52
N PRO A 9 -5.74 8.23 -1.95
CA PRO A 9 -5.05 9.49 -2.19
C PRO A 9 -3.70 9.54 -1.49
N GLY A 10 -2.78 10.34 -2.03
CA GLY A 10 -1.59 10.79 -1.32
C GLY A 10 -1.97 11.73 -0.16
N LYS A 11 -0.95 12.17 0.58
CA LYS A 11 -1.10 13.14 1.67
C LYS A 11 0.09 14.09 1.72
N VAL A 12 -0.15 15.28 2.23
CA VAL A 12 0.87 16.27 2.60
C VAL A 12 0.60 16.75 4.03
N ILE A 13 1.64 17.15 4.76
CA ILE A 13 1.49 17.83 6.04
C ILE A 13 1.36 19.32 5.76
N LEU A 14 0.19 19.90 6.03
CA LEU A 14 -0.09 21.31 5.79
C LEU A 14 0.58 22.20 6.85
N PHE A 15 0.60 21.73 8.11
CA PHE A 15 1.23 22.42 9.23
C PHE A 15 1.88 21.43 10.18
N GLY A 16 3.02 21.83 10.75
CA GLY A 16 3.67 21.10 11.85
C GLY A 16 4.68 20.04 11.43
N GLU A 17 5.28 20.12 10.23
CA GLU A 17 6.28 19.15 9.74
C GLU A 17 7.44 18.91 10.72
N HIS A 18 8.02 19.99 11.24
CA HIS A 18 9.08 19.90 12.26
C HIS A 18 8.52 19.72 13.67
N ALA A 19 7.28 20.17 13.92
CA ALA A 19 6.67 20.17 15.25
C ALA A 19 6.26 18.75 15.69
N VAL A 20 5.74 17.93 14.76
CA VAL A 20 5.28 16.56 15.05
C VAL A 20 6.41 15.64 15.51
N VAL A 21 7.65 15.90 15.09
CA VAL A 21 8.85 15.19 15.56
C VAL A 21 9.06 15.39 17.07
N TYR A 22 8.58 16.50 17.62
CA TYR A 22 8.64 16.83 19.05
C TYR A 22 7.28 16.68 19.75
N HIS A 23 6.44 15.76 19.25
CA HIS A 23 5.13 15.43 19.82
C HIS A 23 4.12 16.59 19.86
N GLN A 24 4.31 17.62 19.03
CA GLN A 24 3.32 18.69 18.86
C GLN A 24 2.33 18.34 17.73
N PRO A 25 1.12 18.93 17.73
CA PRO A 25 0.14 18.65 16.68
C PRO A 25 0.63 18.99 15.27
N ALA A 26 0.17 18.21 14.29
CA ALA A 26 0.30 18.50 12.87
C ALA A 26 -1.02 18.21 12.15
N ILE A 27 -1.24 18.91 11.04
CA ILE A 27 -2.42 18.72 10.18
C ILE A 27 -1.94 18.13 8.87
N ALA A 28 -2.36 16.90 8.58
CA ALA A 28 -2.17 16.29 7.27
C ALA A 28 -3.46 16.41 6.45
N VAL A 29 -3.32 16.66 5.15
CA VAL A 29 -4.44 16.78 4.21
C VAL A 29 -4.25 15.84 3.02
N PRO A 30 -5.33 15.28 2.45
CA PRO A 30 -5.22 14.43 1.28
C PRO A 30 -4.86 15.24 0.03
N VAL A 31 -4.06 14.64 -0.85
CA VAL A 31 -3.70 15.18 -2.17
C VAL A 31 -4.30 14.25 -3.22
N THR A 32 -5.47 14.58 -3.74
CA THR A 32 -6.25 13.69 -4.63
C THR A 32 -5.73 13.63 -6.07
N THR A 33 -4.84 14.55 -6.46
CA THR A 33 -4.15 14.51 -7.76
C THR A 33 -3.05 13.45 -7.81
N VAL A 34 -2.58 12.96 -6.65
CA VAL A 34 -1.63 11.86 -6.54
C VAL A 34 -2.34 10.68 -5.89
N GLN A 35 -2.40 9.53 -6.55
CA GLN A 35 -3.14 8.38 -6.04
C GLN A 35 -2.37 7.09 -6.25
N ALA A 36 -2.43 6.21 -5.26
CA ALA A 36 -2.11 4.80 -5.45
C ALA A 36 -3.35 4.10 -6.00
N LYS A 37 -3.17 3.28 -7.04
CA LYS A 37 -4.23 2.47 -7.65
C LYS A 37 -3.83 1.00 -7.59
N VAL A 38 -4.78 0.15 -7.22
CA VAL A 38 -4.61 -1.30 -7.24
C VAL A 38 -5.77 -1.93 -8.01
N ASP A 39 -5.42 -2.83 -8.92
CA ASP A 39 -6.33 -3.74 -9.61
C ASP A 39 -6.06 -5.16 -9.07
N LEU A 40 -7.08 -5.80 -8.48
CA LEU A 40 -7.02 -7.17 -7.98
C LEU A 40 -7.73 -8.09 -8.97
N GLN A 41 -7.01 -9.12 -9.41
CA GLN A 41 -7.51 -10.14 -10.32
C GLN A 41 -7.49 -11.49 -9.61
N ALA A 42 -8.64 -12.16 -9.61
CA ALA A 42 -8.71 -13.53 -9.14
C ALA A 42 -7.93 -14.42 -10.10
N THR A 43 -6.95 -15.14 -9.56
CA THR A 43 -6.21 -16.19 -10.27
C THR A 43 -6.69 -17.55 -9.76
N GLY A 44 -6.31 -18.64 -10.42
CA GLY A 44 -6.75 -20.00 -10.05
C GLY A 44 -6.43 -20.34 -8.59
N GLU A 45 -7.07 -21.39 -8.06
CA GLU A 45 -6.87 -21.83 -6.69
C GLU A 45 -5.38 -22.14 -6.39
N ASN A 46 -4.93 -21.85 -5.16
CA ASN A 46 -3.56 -22.07 -4.68
C ASN A 46 -2.43 -21.34 -5.45
N SER A 47 -2.75 -20.32 -6.23
CA SER A 47 -1.78 -19.49 -6.95
C SER A 47 -0.97 -18.53 -6.06
N GLY A 48 -1.44 -18.29 -4.83
CA GLY A 48 -0.84 -17.32 -3.91
C GLY A 48 -1.10 -15.86 -4.33
N LEU A 49 -0.42 -14.91 -3.68
CA LEU A 49 -0.53 -13.49 -3.98
C LEU A 49 0.72 -13.03 -4.75
N ARG A 50 0.52 -12.54 -5.97
CA ARG A 50 1.57 -11.90 -6.79
C ARG A 50 1.39 -10.39 -6.72
N ILE A 51 2.49 -9.67 -6.49
CA ILE A 51 2.53 -8.21 -6.42
C ILE A 51 3.20 -7.72 -7.69
N ILE A 52 2.53 -6.82 -8.41
CA ILE A 52 3.06 -6.16 -9.60
C ILE A 52 3.01 -4.65 -9.35
N ALA A 53 4.18 -4.05 -9.14
CA ALA A 53 4.35 -2.62 -8.91
C ALA A 53 5.28 -2.05 -10.01
N PRO A 54 4.73 -1.73 -11.19
CA PRO A 54 5.53 -1.39 -12.37
C PRO A 54 6.27 -0.05 -12.21
N ASP A 55 5.71 0.89 -11.46
CA ASP A 55 6.31 2.16 -11.07
C ASP A 55 7.57 1.98 -10.20
N LEU A 56 7.67 0.86 -9.49
CA LEU A 56 8.84 0.47 -8.70
C LEU A 56 9.71 -0.59 -9.39
N GLY A 57 9.33 -1.03 -10.60
CA GLY A 57 10.01 -2.12 -11.32
C GLY A 57 9.96 -3.47 -10.59
N ARG A 58 8.91 -3.73 -9.81
CA ARG A 58 8.79 -4.96 -9.01
C ARG A 58 7.69 -5.88 -9.52
N ASP A 59 8.01 -7.18 -9.53
CA ASP A 59 7.10 -8.25 -9.85
C ASP A 59 7.54 -9.54 -9.15
N TYR A 60 6.79 -9.97 -8.13
CA TYR A 60 7.20 -11.07 -7.25
C TYR A 60 6.01 -11.67 -6.50
N ARG A 61 6.18 -12.89 -5.95
CA ARG A 61 5.18 -13.46 -5.04
C ARG A 61 5.39 -12.93 -3.63
N LEU A 62 4.29 -12.69 -2.91
CA LEU A 62 4.31 -12.26 -1.52
C LEU A 62 5.09 -13.23 -0.61
N ALA A 63 5.06 -14.52 -0.93
CA ALA A 63 5.77 -15.56 -0.19
C ALA A 63 7.30 -15.51 -0.40
N GLU A 64 7.76 -14.95 -1.52
CA GLU A 64 9.19 -14.84 -1.88
C GLU A 64 9.78 -13.50 -1.39
N ALA A 65 8.95 -12.61 -0.84
CA ALA A 65 9.36 -11.28 -0.43
C ALA A 65 10.16 -11.29 0.89
N GLU A 66 11.26 -10.55 0.92
CA GLU A 66 12.07 -10.30 2.10
C GLU A 66 11.25 -9.69 3.26
N ALA A 67 11.75 -9.85 4.49
CA ALA A 67 11.04 -9.40 5.69
C ALA A 67 10.89 -7.87 5.76
N ASP A 68 11.84 -7.12 5.17
CA ASP A 68 11.90 -5.66 5.15
C ASP A 68 11.28 -5.04 3.89
N ASP A 69 10.71 -5.84 2.99
CA ASP A 69 9.93 -5.32 1.87
C ASP A 69 8.66 -4.63 2.39
N ALA A 70 8.65 -3.30 2.35
CA ALA A 70 7.56 -2.48 2.86
C ALA A 70 6.20 -2.77 2.20
N LEU A 71 6.17 -3.09 0.90
CA LEU A 71 4.92 -3.44 0.21
C LEU A 71 4.40 -4.81 0.63
N ALA A 72 5.29 -5.80 0.75
CA ALA A 72 4.91 -7.11 1.25
C ALA A 72 4.43 -7.03 2.70
N LEU A 73 5.11 -6.25 3.54
CA LEU A 73 4.77 -6.07 4.95
C LEU A 73 3.36 -5.47 5.11
N ILE A 74 3.04 -4.38 4.41
CA ILE A 74 1.71 -3.75 4.54
C ILE A 74 0.59 -4.69 4.08
N ILE A 75 0.82 -5.50 3.04
CA ILE A 75 -0.14 -6.51 2.57
C ILE A 75 -0.31 -7.62 3.62
N ARG A 76 0.77 -8.18 4.17
CA ARG A 76 0.71 -9.19 5.24
C ARG A 76 -0.04 -8.68 6.46
N LEU A 77 0.26 -7.47 6.93
CA LEU A 77 -0.41 -6.84 8.07
C LEU A 77 -1.90 -6.60 7.80
N THR A 78 -2.24 -6.18 6.59
CA THR A 78 -3.64 -5.98 6.19
C THR A 78 -4.38 -7.32 6.19
N LEU A 79 -3.82 -8.37 5.59
CA LEU A 79 -4.43 -9.70 5.58
C LEU A 79 -4.61 -10.25 6.99
N ALA A 80 -3.59 -10.13 7.85
CA ALA A 80 -3.68 -10.57 9.24
C ALA A 80 -4.75 -9.83 10.05
N ARG A 81 -5.12 -8.61 9.65
CA ARG A 81 -6.16 -7.81 10.32
C ARG A 81 -7.58 -8.20 9.93
N PHE A 82 -7.77 -8.84 8.77
CA PHE A 82 -9.07 -9.19 8.19
C PHE A 82 -9.30 -10.70 8.06
N GLN A 83 -8.38 -11.52 8.59
CA GLN A 83 -8.60 -12.94 8.90
C GLN A 83 -9.24 -13.07 10.29
#